data_AF-A0A9Q0Y5G7-F1
#
_entry.id   AF-A0A9Q0Y5G7-F1
#
_cell.length_a   1.000
_cell.length_b   1.000
_cell.length_c   1.000
_cell.angle_alpha   90.00
_cell.angle_beta   90.00
_cell.angle_gamma   90.00
#
_symmetry.space_group_name_H-M   'P 1'
#
loop_
_entity.id
_entity.type
_entity.pdbx_description
1 polymer ?
#
loop_
_entity_poly.entity_id
_entity_poly.type
_entity_poly.pdbx_seq_one_letter_code
_entity_poly.pdbx_strand_id
1 'polypeptide(L)'
;MQEPVPRTESSKAESSPLPWWTNYFLMNVTFLKFLLWLVLWGLFVELEFGLVYFVLSMFYWIYVGTRGPGERQAGEKSAYSVFNPGCEAIEGTLTAEQFERELQYRPLAQR
;
A
#
# COMPACT_ATOMS: atom_id res chain seq x y z
N MET A 1 -48.88 -22.80 -13.10
CA MET A 1 -48.42 -21.47 -12.66
C MET A 1 -47.11 -21.66 -11.93
N GLN A 2 -45.99 -21.48 -12.64
CA GLN A 2 -44.65 -21.46 -12.05
C GLN A 2 -44.04 -20.14 -12.52
N GLU A 3 -44.00 -19.16 -11.62
CA GLU A 3 -43.36 -17.87 -11.86
C GLU A 3 -41.85 -18.07 -12.12
N PRO A 4 -41.25 -17.43 -13.13
CA PRO A 4 -39.81 -17.49 -13.34
C PRO A 4 -39.09 -16.65 -12.27
N VAL A 5 -38.22 -17.30 -11.50
CA VAL A 5 -37.33 -16.66 -10.52
C VAL A 5 -36.41 -15.66 -11.24
N PRO A 6 -36.38 -14.37 -10.86
CA PRO A 6 -35.49 -13.40 -11.48
C PRO A 6 -34.03 -13.71 -11.09
N ARG A 7 -33.18 -13.97 -12.10
CA ARG A 7 -31.74 -14.06 -11.94
C ARG A 7 -31.21 -12.71 -11.46
N THR A 8 -30.65 -12.68 -10.26
CA THR A 8 -29.92 -11.53 -9.73
C THR A 8 -28.65 -11.36 -10.57
N GLU A 9 -28.69 -10.43 -11.54
CA GLU A 9 -27.51 -10.06 -12.30
C GLU A 9 -26.53 -9.33 -11.40
N SER A 10 -25.37 -9.94 -11.18
CA SER A 10 -24.21 -9.38 -10.50
C SER A 10 -23.80 -8.08 -11.19
N SER A 11 -24.11 -6.94 -10.57
CA SER A 11 -23.66 -5.62 -10.99
C SER A 11 -22.13 -5.57 -10.99
N LYS A 12 -21.53 -5.66 -12.17
CA LYS A 12 -20.14 -5.24 -12.37
C LYS A 12 -20.09 -3.74 -12.09
N ALA A 13 -19.36 -3.36 -11.04
CA ALA A 13 -19.02 -1.97 -10.78
C ALA A 13 -18.19 -1.44 -11.95
N GLU A 14 -18.84 -0.72 -12.85
CA GLU A 14 -18.23 -0.08 -14.01
C GLU A 14 -17.52 1.20 -13.51
N SER A 15 -16.20 1.12 -13.33
CA SER A 15 -15.37 2.26 -12.96
C SER A 15 -15.22 3.19 -14.17
N SER A 16 -16.07 4.21 -14.26
CA SER A 16 -15.96 5.24 -15.29
C SER A 16 -14.57 5.90 -15.27
N PRO A 17 -13.87 6.03 -16.41
CA PRO A 17 -12.57 6.69 -16.44
C PRO A 17 -12.72 8.17 -16.11
N LEU A 18 -11.82 8.68 -15.25
CA LEU A 18 -11.77 10.11 -14.95
C LEU A 18 -11.56 10.92 -16.25
N PRO A 19 -12.20 12.09 -16.41
CA PRO A 19 -12.07 12.90 -17.61
C PRO A 19 -10.62 13.36 -17.84
N TRP A 20 -10.19 13.43 -19.10
CA TRP A 20 -8.82 13.78 -19.50
C TRP A 20 -8.29 15.12 -18.94
N TRP A 21 -9.17 16.06 -18.63
CA TRP A 21 -8.79 17.36 -18.06
C TRP A 21 -8.23 17.26 -16.64
N THR A 22 -8.52 16.17 -15.90
CA THR A 22 -8.08 16.03 -14.50
C THR A 22 -6.58 15.82 -14.46
N ASN A 23 -6.04 15.07 -15.41
CA ASN A 23 -4.60 14.84 -15.56
C ASN A 23 -3.86 16.16 -15.80
N TYR A 24 -4.37 17.01 -16.68
CA TYR A 24 -3.77 18.33 -16.93
C TYR A 24 -3.78 19.21 -15.67
N PHE A 25 -4.90 19.27 -14.95
CA PHE A 25 -5.00 20.04 -13.72
C PHE A 25 -4.05 19.52 -12.62
N LEU A 26 -4.00 18.20 -12.41
CA LEU A 26 -3.13 17.56 -11.42
C LEU A 26 -1.64 17.74 -11.77
N MET A 27 -1.27 17.62 -13.05
CA MET A 27 0.10 17.87 -13.51
C MET A 27 0.52 19.32 -13.28
N ASN A 28 -0.36 20.29 -13.55
CA ASN A 28 -0.07 21.70 -13.31
C ASN A 28 0.13 22.01 -11.81
N VAL A 29 -0.74 21.47 -10.96
CA VAL A 29 -0.66 21.68 -9.50
C VAL A 29 0.60 21.03 -8.91
N THR A 30 0.91 19.80 -9.31
CA THR A 30 2.13 19.10 -8.85
C THR A 30 3.40 19.78 -9.34
N PHE A 31 3.41 20.24 -10.59
CA PHE A 31 4.51 21.03 -11.15
C PHE A 31 4.73 22.34 -10.37
N LEU A 32 3.66 23.10 -10.10
CA LEU A 32 3.76 24.35 -9.32
C LEU A 32 4.33 24.09 -7.92
N LYS A 33 3.90 23.00 -7.27
CA LYS A 33 4.38 22.60 -5.94
C LYS A 33 5.86 22.18 -5.96
N PHE A 34 6.31 21.51 -7.02
CA PHE A 34 7.71 21.16 -7.23
C PHE A 34 8.57 22.41 -7.47
N LEU A 35 8.10 23.35 -8.29
CA LEU A 35 8.81 24.61 -8.52
C LEU A 35 8.93 25.43 -7.22
N LEU A 36 7.86 25.52 -6.43
CA LEU A 36 7.88 26.16 -5.11
C LEU A 36 8.91 25.50 -4.19
N TRP A 37 8.99 24.17 -4.17
CA TRP A 37 9.99 23.44 -3.40
C TRP A 37 11.42 23.74 -3.85
N LEU A 38 11.68 23.84 -5.16
CA LEU A 38 12.99 24.23 -5.69
C LEU A 38 13.38 25.65 -5.32
N VAL A 39 12.44 26.60 -5.36
CA VAL A 39 12.67 27.99 -4.94
C VAL A 39 13.04 28.05 -3.46
N LEU A 40 12.31 27.33 -2.61
CA LEU A 40 12.63 27.22 -1.18
C LEU A 40 14.00 26.58 -0.97
N TRP A 41 14.31 25.50 -1.68
CA TRP A 41 15.62 24.86 -1.58
C TRP A 41 16.75 25.82 -1.96
N GLY A 42 16.61 26.59 -3.05
CA GLY A 42 17.55 27.63 -3.44
C GLY A 42 17.74 28.70 -2.37
N LEU A 43 16.66 29.14 -1.72
CA LEU A 43 16.74 30.07 -0.58
C LEU A 43 17.53 29.47 0.60
N PHE A 44 17.31 28.19 0.92
CA PHE A 44 18.04 27.51 2.00
C PHE A 44 19.51 27.24 1.67
N VAL A 45 19.86 27.06 0.39
CA VAL A 45 21.25 26.95 -0.06
C VAL A 45 22.02 28.25 0.21
N GLU A 46 21.40 29.41 -0.07
CA GLU A 46 21.99 30.72 0.24
C GLU A 46 22.21 30.93 1.74
N LEU A 47 21.34 30.33 2.57
CA LEU A 47 21.46 30.35 4.03
C LEU A 47 22.46 29.30 4.59
N GLU A 48 23.20 28.58 3.73
CA GLU A 48 24.09 27.45 4.09
C GLU A 48 23.36 26.23 4.71
N PHE A 49 22.02 26.24 4.74
CA PHE A 49 21.17 25.17 5.28
C PHE A 49 20.54 24.27 4.20
N GLY A 50 20.95 24.41 2.94
CA GLY A 50 20.34 23.70 1.80
C GLY A 50 20.37 22.18 1.93
N LEU A 51 21.46 21.62 2.49
CA LEU A 51 21.58 20.18 2.73
C LEU A 51 20.59 19.69 3.79
N VAL A 52 20.39 20.46 4.87
CA VAL A 52 19.44 20.12 5.93
C VAL A 52 18.01 20.09 5.38
N TYR A 53 17.63 21.11 4.61
CA TYR A 53 16.33 21.16 3.94
C TYR A 53 16.10 19.97 3.00
N PHE A 54 17.12 19.61 2.20
CA PHE A 54 17.05 18.48 1.28
C PHE A 54 16.87 17.15 2.02
N VAL A 55 17.68 16.90 3.05
CA VAL A 55 17.62 15.66 3.84
C VAL A 55 16.26 15.52 4.53
N LEU A 56 15.74 16.59 5.15
CA LEU A 56 14.40 16.59 5.75
C LEU A 56 13.29 16.34 4.71
N SER A 57 13.43 16.93 3.52
CA SER A 57 12.50 16.68 2.40
C SER A 57 12.52 15.22 1.95
N MET A 58 13.70 14.59 1.92
CA MET A 58 13.83 13.16 1.60
C MET A 58 13.14 12.28 2.65
N PHE A 59 13.32 12.58 3.94
CA PHE A 59 12.60 11.90 5.01
C PHE A 59 11.08 12.07 4.88
N TYR A 60 10.62 13.27 4.52
CA TYR A 60 9.21 13.53 4.28
C TYR A 60 8.66 12.67 3.11
N TRP A 61 9.38 12.56 2.00
CA TRP A 61 8.97 11.70 0.89
C TRP A 61 8.95 10.22 1.26
N ILE A 62 9.98 9.73 1.97
CA ILE A 62 9.98 8.35 2.47
C ILE A 62 8.80 8.13 3.40
N TYR A 63 8.54 9.06 4.32
CA TYR A 63 7.42 8.98 5.24
C TYR A 63 6.08 8.94 4.49
N VAL A 64 5.84 9.85 3.55
CA VAL A 64 4.60 9.88 2.77
C VAL A 64 4.49 8.65 1.86
N GLY A 65 5.58 8.18 1.27
CA GLY A 65 5.60 7.00 0.41
C GLY A 65 5.39 5.69 1.18
N THR A 66 5.87 5.60 2.42
CA THR A 66 5.71 4.42 3.29
C THR A 66 4.41 4.44 4.09
N ARG A 67 3.83 5.63 4.33
CA ARG A 67 2.49 5.78 4.88
C ARG A 67 1.48 5.47 3.78
N GLY A 68 1.32 4.18 3.49
CA GLY A 68 0.34 3.67 2.53
C GLY A 68 -1.04 4.32 2.72
N PRO A 69 -1.87 4.36 1.67
CA PRO A 69 -3.20 4.98 1.74
C PRO A 69 -3.90 4.52 3.01
N GLY A 70 -4.25 5.46 3.88
CA GLY A 70 -4.69 5.20 5.26
C GLY A 70 -5.95 4.34 5.38
N GLU A 71 -6.59 4.02 4.26
CA GLU A 71 -7.62 3.02 4.13
C GLU A 71 -6.98 1.71 3.66
N ARG A 72 -6.81 0.77 4.59
CA ARG A 72 -6.67 -0.64 4.26
C ARG A 72 -7.73 -0.99 3.22
N GLN A 73 -7.31 -1.44 2.04
CA GLN A 73 -8.26 -1.88 1.03
C GLN A 73 -9.12 -2.97 1.66
N ALA A 74 -10.45 -2.85 1.57
CA ALA A 74 -11.38 -3.81 2.14
C ALA A 74 -11.14 -5.19 1.51
N GLY A 75 -10.34 -6.02 2.16
CA GLY A 75 -9.89 -7.32 1.64
C GLY A 75 -8.39 -7.62 1.78
N GLU A 76 -7.55 -6.66 2.20
CA GLU A 76 -6.14 -6.96 2.51
C GLU A 76 -6.06 -7.87 3.74
N LYS A 77 -5.62 -9.12 3.52
CA LYS A 77 -5.27 -10.05 4.60
C LYS A 77 -4.21 -9.40 5.47
N SER A 78 -4.51 -9.27 6.75
CA SER A 78 -3.56 -8.83 7.77
C SER A 78 -2.41 -9.82 7.93
N ALA A 79 -1.27 -9.32 8.39
CA ALA A 79 -0.07 -10.13 8.65
C ALA A 79 -0.29 -11.18 9.75
N TYR A 80 -1.23 -10.94 10.67
CA TYR A 80 -1.55 -11.87 11.74
C TYR A 80 -2.88 -12.53 11.42
N SER A 81 -2.83 -13.84 11.18
CA SER A 81 -3.99 -14.69 10.91
C SER A 81 -5.18 -14.42 11.87
N VAL A 82 -4.94 -14.02 13.12
CA VAL A 82 -5.98 -13.66 14.11
C VAL A 82 -6.93 -12.53 13.66
N PHE A 83 -6.50 -11.66 12.75
CA PHE A 83 -7.36 -10.59 12.20
C PHE A 83 -7.90 -10.92 10.80
N ASN A 84 -7.58 -12.10 10.26
CA ASN A 84 -8.14 -12.60 9.01
C ASN A 84 -9.35 -13.49 9.30
N PRO A 85 -10.44 -13.40 8.52
CA PRO A 85 -11.54 -14.34 8.63
C PRO A 85 -11.03 -15.77 8.42
N GLY A 86 -11.40 -16.69 9.31
CA GLY A 86 -10.98 -18.09 9.25
C GLY A 86 -9.56 -18.39 9.73
N CYS A 87 -8.88 -17.44 10.40
CA CYS A 87 -7.47 -17.59 10.79
C CYS A 87 -6.55 -17.90 9.60
N GLU A 88 -6.89 -17.39 8.42
CA GLU A 88 -6.09 -17.63 7.22
C GLU A 88 -4.77 -16.86 7.30
N ALA A 89 -3.65 -17.59 7.19
CA ALA A 89 -2.35 -16.97 7.03
C ALA A 89 -2.23 -16.35 5.62
N ILE A 90 -1.38 -15.34 5.47
CA ILE A 90 -1.07 -14.79 4.14
C ILE A 90 -0.37 -15.88 3.33
N GLU A 91 -0.80 -16.05 2.07
CA GLU A 91 -0.20 -16.99 1.13
C GLU A 91 1.29 -16.65 0.95
N GLY A 92 2.17 -17.59 1.30
CA GLY A 92 3.63 -17.40 1.29
C GLY A 92 4.29 -17.19 2.65
N THR A 93 3.54 -17.13 3.76
CA THR A 93 4.12 -17.25 5.10
C THR A 93 4.25 -18.73 5.50
N LEU A 94 5.30 -19.10 6.26
CA LEU A 94 5.43 -20.45 6.78
C LEU A 94 4.24 -20.75 7.70
N THR A 95 3.47 -21.80 7.41
CA THR A 95 2.39 -22.22 8.29
C THR A 95 2.99 -22.68 9.62
N ALA A 96 2.33 -22.37 10.73
CA ALA A 96 2.81 -22.77 12.06
C ALA A 96 3.01 -24.30 12.14
N GLU A 97 2.14 -25.07 11.49
CA GLU A 97 2.25 -26.53 11.40
C GLU A 97 3.52 -26.99 10.65
N GLN A 98 3.92 -26.28 9.60
CA GLN A 98 5.15 -26.57 8.88
C GLN A 98 6.39 -26.21 9.71
N PHE A 99 6.36 -25.04 10.36
CA PHE A 99 7.42 -24.61 11.27
C PHE A 99 7.62 -25.60 12.44
N GLU A 100 6.53 -26.06 13.06
CA GLU A 100 6.58 -27.08 14.11
C GLU A 100 7.13 -28.41 13.62
N ARG A 101 6.74 -28.85 12.41
CA ARG A 101 7.25 -30.09 11.80
C ARG A 101 8.75 -30.01 11.51
N GLU A 102 9.25 -28.85 11.09
CA GLU A 102 10.68 -28.61 10.87
C GLU A 102 11.46 -28.52 12.20
N LEU A 103 10.90 -27.90 13.25
CA LEU A 103 11.53 -27.87 14.58
C LEU A 103 11.48 -29.20 15.34
N GLN A 104 10.40 -29.97 15.18
CA GLN A 104 10.25 -31.29 15.81
C GLN A 104 11.05 -32.38 15.11
N TYR A 105 11.70 -32.09 13.97
CA TYR A 105 12.70 -32.96 13.36
C TYR A 105 13.93 -33.07 14.27
N ARG A 106 13.80 -33.78 15.40
CA ARG A 106 14.93 -34.42 16.06
C ARG A 106 15.33 -35.58 15.17
N PRO A 107 16.58 -35.65 14.69
CA PRO A 107 17.04 -36.83 13.98
C PRO A 107 17.00 -37.99 14.97
N LEU A 108 15.98 -38.85 14.87
CA LEU A 108 16.03 -40.20 15.43
C LEU A 108 16.98 -41.04 14.58
N ALA A 109 18.23 -40.59 14.51
CA ALA A 109 19.33 -41.23 13.83
C ALA A 109 20.53 -41.23 14.79
N GLN A 110 20.39 -41.94 15.90
CA GLN A 110 21.53 -42.67 16.42
C GLN A 110 21.03 -43.94 17.12
N ARG A 111 21.20 -45.03 16.38
CA ARG A 111 21.14 -46.40 16.86
C ARG A 111 22.43 -46.70 17.62
#